data_AF-A0A7Y6MZ32-F1
#
_entry.id   AF-A0A7Y6MZ32-F1
#
_cell.length_a   1.000
_cell.length_b   1.000
_cell.length_c   1.000
_cell.angle_alpha   90.00
_cell.angle_beta   90.00
_cell.angle_gamma   90.00
#
_symmetry.space_group_name_H-M   'P 1'
#
loop_
_entity.id
_entity.type
_entity.pdbx_description
1 polymer ?
#
loop_
_entity_poly.entity_id
_entity_poly.type
_entity_poly.pdbx_seq_one_letter_code
_entity_poly.pdbx_strand_id
1 'polypeptide(L)'
;MATYLDDTQRNDIDRLAASRTWRTQWPTWALIVAIYGGWFGVAAHAPLLGLPLTAALLAIFGAWFMSLQHELLHGHPTRSQFVNALLGFAPLAVWFPYHVYRESHLRHHDDARLTEPGSDPESYFVSAAEWQRAGIAMRALLVFRNTLTGRLLVGPAFAIAATGAQALDKIRDGDWRDLPAWLAHLAALVALTVWLQQMCGIPAWVFIVGAGYGSLALASVRSFHEHRIAQEPAHRTVINEAGWLWRLLFLNNNYHLVHHDLPQVPWFALRTVYQTSRQQYIERSGAFLVKGYSEWVRRYGFASVAHPVAIGTSDSGRRNPPASAGFAGKLRVKFMVVVRQGELHEAHLPAPAERQTAEQAL
;
A
#
# COMPACT_ATOMS: atom_id res chain seq x y z
N MET A 1 -5.21 -15.87 8.07
CA MET A 1 -5.98 -16.92 8.77
C MET A 1 -6.99 -16.18 9.64
N ALA A 2 -8.25 -16.61 9.75
CA ALA A 2 -9.24 -15.85 10.51
C ALA A 2 -8.93 -15.90 12.02
N THR A 3 -8.83 -14.74 12.65
CA THR A 3 -8.63 -14.56 14.09
C THR A 3 -9.94 -14.12 14.73
N TYR A 4 -10.57 -15.02 15.45
CA TYR A 4 -11.78 -14.72 16.22
C TYR A 4 -11.38 -14.27 17.62
N LEU A 5 -12.14 -13.33 18.19
CA LEU A 5 -11.91 -12.87 19.57
C LEU A 5 -12.29 -13.95 20.59
N ASP A 6 -13.44 -14.61 20.36
CA ASP A 6 -13.98 -15.69 21.18
C ASP A 6 -14.97 -16.54 20.36
N ASP A 7 -15.47 -17.62 20.95
CA ASP A 7 -16.46 -18.50 20.31
C ASP A 7 -17.83 -17.82 20.15
N THR A 8 -18.17 -16.83 20.99
CA THR A 8 -19.41 -16.07 20.87
C THR A 8 -19.42 -15.26 19.58
N GLN A 9 -18.34 -14.53 19.29
CA GLN A 9 -18.17 -13.78 18.05
C GLN A 9 -18.20 -14.71 16.84
N ARG A 10 -17.53 -15.87 16.90
CA ARG A 10 -17.57 -16.87 15.83
C ARG A 10 -19.01 -17.30 15.52
N ASN A 11 -19.76 -17.68 16.55
CA ASN A 11 -21.16 -18.11 16.40
C ASN A 11 -22.08 -16.99 15.88
N ASP A 12 -21.85 -15.74 16.28
CA ASP A 12 -22.60 -14.60 15.78
C ASP A 12 -22.30 -14.31 14.30
N ILE A 13 -21.03 -14.43 13.89
CA ILE A 13 -20.63 -14.33 12.47
C ILE A 13 -21.28 -15.45 11.66
N ASP A 14 -21.28 -16.69 12.14
CA ASP A 14 -21.93 -17.82 11.45
C ASP A 14 -23.43 -17.58 11.26
N ARG A 15 -24.09 -16.99 12.28
CA ARG A 15 -25.50 -16.58 12.18
C ARG A 15 -25.71 -15.47 11.15
N LEU A 16 -24.83 -14.47 11.09
CA LEU A 16 -24.87 -13.42 10.07
C LEU A 16 -24.63 -14.00 8.66
N ALA A 17 -23.71 -14.95 8.54
CA ALA A 17 -23.38 -15.62 7.29
C ALA A 17 -24.53 -16.47 6.74
N ALA A 18 -25.41 -16.99 7.60
CA ALA A 18 -26.62 -17.69 7.20
C ALA A 18 -27.72 -16.78 6.61
N SER A 19 -27.63 -15.45 6.81
CA SER A 19 -28.61 -14.50 6.32
C SER A 19 -28.68 -14.47 4.78
N ARG A 20 -29.85 -14.15 4.23
CA ARG A 20 -30.02 -14.00 2.77
C ARG A 20 -29.05 -12.96 2.20
N THR A 21 -28.87 -11.83 2.88
CA THR A 21 -27.96 -10.75 2.47
C THR A 21 -26.53 -11.24 2.30
N TRP A 22 -26.00 -12.01 3.26
CA TRP A 22 -24.66 -12.56 3.16
C TRP A 22 -24.56 -13.65 2.09
N ARG A 23 -25.54 -14.55 2.01
CA ARG A 23 -25.51 -15.66 1.05
C ARG A 23 -25.62 -15.21 -0.40
N THR A 24 -26.41 -14.18 -0.68
CA THR A 24 -26.59 -13.67 -2.05
C THR A 24 -25.59 -12.58 -2.41
N GLN A 25 -24.94 -11.96 -1.43
CA GLN A 25 -24.02 -10.84 -1.63
C GLN A 25 -24.67 -9.70 -2.43
N TRP A 26 -26.00 -9.56 -2.35
CA TRP A 26 -26.73 -8.55 -3.12
C TRP A 26 -26.24 -7.11 -2.88
N PRO A 27 -25.76 -6.70 -1.69
CA PRO A 27 -25.22 -5.35 -1.53
C PRO A 27 -23.96 -5.13 -2.38
N THR A 28 -23.09 -6.14 -2.48
CA THR A 28 -21.88 -6.09 -3.31
C THR A 28 -22.23 -6.12 -4.80
N TRP A 29 -23.25 -6.87 -5.23
CA TRP A 29 -23.75 -6.81 -6.60
C TRP A 29 -24.37 -5.45 -6.95
N ALA A 30 -25.20 -4.89 -6.07
CA ALA A 30 -25.75 -3.55 -6.25
C ALA A 30 -24.64 -2.49 -6.30
N LEU A 31 -23.61 -2.64 -5.47
CA LEU A 31 -22.42 -1.80 -5.47
C LEU A 31 -21.65 -1.86 -6.80
N ILE A 32 -21.43 -3.07 -7.35
CA ILE A 32 -20.79 -3.25 -8.67
C ILE A 32 -21.59 -2.48 -9.72
N VAL A 33 -22.91 -2.67 -9.79
CA VAL A 33 -23.77 -1.96 -10.75
C VAL A 33 -23.69 -0.45 -10.56
N ALA A 34 -23.72 0.03 -9.31
CA ALA A 34 -23.65 1.46 -9.00
C ALA A 34 -22.29 2.08 -9.40
N ILE A 35 -21.18 1.40 -9.13
CA ILE A 35 -19.84 1.88 -9.48
C ILE A 35 -19.66 1.90 -11.00
N TYR A 36 -19.95 0.80 -11.67
CA TYR A 36 -19.79 0.71 -13.13
C TYR A 36 -20.75 1.66 -13.85
N GLY A 37 -22.04 1.60 -13.53
CA GLY A 37 -23.06 2.46 -14.13
C GLY A 37 -22.80 3.94 -13.85
N GLY A 38 -22.40 4.28 -12.62
CA GLY A 38 -22.07 5.66 -12.25
C GLY A 38 -20.81 6.17 -12.94
N TRP A 39 -19.73 5.40 -12.97
CA TRP A 39 -18.48 5.79 -13.62
C TRP A 39 -18.67 6.00 -15.12
N PHE A 40 -19.27 5.04 -15.82
CA PHE A 40 -19.54 5.15 -17.26
C PHE A 40 -20.61 6.21 -17.57
N GLY A 41 -21.60 6.38 -16.68
CA GLY A 41 -22.59 7.44 -16.77
C GLY A 41 -21.97 8.84 -16.69
N VAL A 42 -21.07 9.06 -15.73
CA VAL A 42 -20.32 10.33 -15.60
C VAL A 42 -19.46 10.56 -16.85
N ALA A 43 -18.76 9.54 -17.34
CA ALA A 43 -17.94 9.65 -18.54
C ALA A 43 -18.78 10.03 -19.77
N ALA A 44 -19.90 9.33 -20.02
CA ALA A 44 -20.77 9.58 -21.16
C ALA A 44 -21.41 10.98 -21.15
N HIS A 45 -21.61 11.58 -19.96
CA HIS A 45 -22.19 12.91 -19.81
C HIS A 45 -21.14 14.01 -19.56
N ALA A 46 -19.86 13.73 -19.80
CA ALA A 46 -18.77 14.68 -19.57
C ALA A 46 -18.94 16.05 -20.28
N PRO A 47 -19.46 16.13 -21.52
CA PRO A 47 -19.71 17.42 -22.16
C PRO A 47 -20.73 18.30 -21.41
N LEU A 48 -21.69 17.70 -20.71
CA LEU A 48 -22.69 18.42 -19.91
C LEU A 48 -22.14 18.85 -18.54
N LEU A 49 -21.29 18.02 -17.95
CA LEU A 49 -20.74 18.24 -16.60
C LEU A 49 -19.54 19.20 -16.61
N GLY A 50 -18.80 19.27 -17.72
CA GLY A 50 -17.53 19.96 -17.82
C GLY A 50 -16.37 19.15 -17.21
N LEU A 51 -15.18 19.30 -17.79
CA LEU A 51 -14.02 18.46 -17.47
C LEU A 51 -13.61 18.45 -15.97
N PRO A 52 -13.62 19.56 -15.22
CA PRO A 52 -13.23 19.54 -13.81
C PRO A 52 -14.16 18.69 -12.94
N LEU A 53 -15.49 18.84 -13.14
CA LEU A 53 -16.48 18.07 -12.39
C LEU A 53 -16.46 16.60 -12.80
N THR A 54 -16.34 16.31 -14.10
CA THR A 54 -16.14 14.95 -14.60
C THR A 54 -14.92 14.29 -13.96
N ALA A 55 -13.76 14.94 -13.96
CA ALA A 55 -12.55 14.40 -13.37
C ALA A 55 -12.71 14.11 -11.87
N ALA A 56 -13.34 15.02 -11.12
CA ALA A 56 -13.59 14.84 -9.69
C ALA A 56 -14.55 13.66 -9.40
N LEU A 57 -15.64 13.54 -10.16
CA LEU A 57 -16.60 12.45 -10.01
C LEU A 57 -15.98 11.10 -10.42
N LEU A 58 -15.22 11.05 -11.52
CA LEU A 58 -14.49 9.84 -11.91
C LEU A 58 -13.42 9.47 -10.87
N ALA A 59 -12.75 10.45 -10.26
CA ALA A 59 -11.82 10.19 -9.16
C ALA A 59 -12.51 9.54 -7.96
N ILE A 60 -13.70 10.03 -7.57
CA ILE A 60 -14.52 9.45 -6.49
C ILE A 60 -14.95 8.03 -6.84
N PHE A 61 -15.51 7.81 -8.04
CA PHE A 61 -15.89 6.46 -8.48
C PHE A 61 -14.69 5.53 -8.60
N GLY A 62 -13.52 6.02 -9.03
CA GLY A 62 -12.30 5.22 -9.09
C GLY A 62 -11.77 4.85 -7.70
N ALA A 63 -11.85 5.74 -6.71
CA ALA A 63 -11.52 5.41 -5.32
C ALA A 63 -12.52 4.39 -4.72
N TRP A 64 -13.81 4.52 -5.07
CA TRP A 64 -14.83 3.56 -4.69
C TRP A 64 -14.60 2.20 -5.36
N PHE A 65 -14.20 2.21 -6.64
CA PHE A 65 -13.81 1.03 -7.40
C PHE A 65 -12.58 0.35 -6.80
N MET A 66 -11.57 1.08 -6.32
CA MET A 66 -10.44 0.48 -5.60
C MET A 66 -10.89 -0.21 -4.31
N SER A 67 -11.84 0.38 -3.59
CA SER A 67 -12.42 -0.27 -2.40
C SER A 67 -13.21 -1.53 -2.78
N LEU A 68 -13.90 -1.51 -3.93
CA LEU A 68 -14.51 -2.72 -4.49
C LEU A 68 -13.44 -3.74 -4.90
N GLN A 69 -12.34 -3.36 -5.54
CA GLN A 69 -11.25 -4.28 -5.89
C GLN A 69 -10.70 -4.99 -4.65
N HIS A 70 -10.56 -4.27 -3.53
CA HIS A 70 -10.21 -4.82 -2.23
C HIS A 70 -11.23 -5.87 -1.73
N GLU A 71 -12.52 -5.57 -1.83
CA GLU A 71 -13.57 -6.54 -1.49
C GLU A 71 -13.55 -7.78 -2.41
N LEU A 72 -13.27 -7.57 -3.70
CA LEU A 72 -13.21 -8.63 -4.71
C LEU A 72 -12.07 -9.62 -4.45
N LEU A 73 -10.88 -9.11 -4.09
CA LEU A 73 -9.70 -9.94 -3.83
C LEU A 73 -9.84 -10.83 -2.57
N HIS A 74 -10.74 -10.46 -1.66
CA HIS A 74 -11.09 -11.24 -0.46
C HIS A 74 -12.20 -12.28 -0.70
N GLY A 75 -12.66 -12.44 -1.94
CA GLY A 75 -13.59 -13.52 -2.30
C GLY A 75 -15.07 -13.13 -2.27
N HIS A 76 -15.38 -11.84 -2.37
CA HIS A 76 -16.74 -11.34 -2.54
C HIS A 76 -16.94 -10.77 -3.95
N PRO A 77 -18.15 -10.76 -4.53
CA PRO A 77 -19.35 -11.44 -4.05
C PRO A 77 -19.33 -12.95 -4.34
N THR A 78 -18.32 -13.49 -5.04
CA THR A 78 -18.31 -14.90 -5.45
C THR A 78 -17.13 -15.66 -4.88
N ARG A 79 -17.32 -16.97 -4.67
CA ARG A 79 -16.22 -17.88 -4.29
C ARG A 79 -15.21 -18.11 -5.43
N SER A 80 -15.54 -17.70 -6.66
CA SER A 80 -14.68 -17.87 -7.82
C SER A 80 -13.74 -16.67 -7.95
N GLN A 81 -12.46 -16.89 -7.69
CA GLN A 81 -11.42 -15.88 -7.88
C GLN A 81 -11.39 -15.35 -9.32
N PHE A 82 -11.69 -16.20 -10.31
CA PHE A 82 -11.76 -15.80 -11.71
C PHE A 82 -12.89 -14.81 -11.97
N VAL A 83 -14.10 -15.07 -11.47
CA VAL A 83 -15.24 -14.15 -11.65
C VAL A 83 -14.97 -12.82 -10.95
N ASN A 84 -14.43 -12.85 -9.73
CA ASN A 84 -14.07 -11.62 -9.02
C ASN A 84 -12.95 -10.86 -9.75
N ALA A 85 -12.00 -11.56 -10.36
CA ALA A 85 -10.97 -10.93 -11.18
C ALA A 85 -11.54 -10.24 -12.42
N LEU A 86 -12.52 -10.84 -13.11
CA LEU A 86 -13.20 -10.18 -14.23
C LEU A 86 -13.92 -8.90 -13.79
N LEU A 87 -14.55 -8.92 -12.61
CA LEU A 87 -15.22 -7.76 -12.02
C LEU A 87 -14.23 -6.69 -11.54
N GLY A 88 -12.99 -7.05 -11.24
CA GLY A 88 -11.97 -6.13 -10.72
C GLY A 88 -10.95 -5.68 -11.75
N PHE A 89 -10.96 -6.26 -12.96
CA PHE A 89 -9.94 -6.07 -13.99
C PHE A 89 -9.98 -4.69 -14.65
N ALA A 90 -11.15 -4.04 -14.71
CA ALA A 90 -11.30 -2.79 -15.45
C ALA A 90 -10.36 -1.69 -14.91
N PRO A 91 -9.65 -0.94 -15.79
CA PRO A 91 -8.65 0.04 -15.37
C PRO A 91 -9.28 1.39 -14.97
N LEU A 92 -10.40 1.38 -14.24
CA LEU A 92 -11.16 2.59 -13.88
C LEU A 92 -10.39 3.54 -12.96
N ALA A 93 -9.44 3.01 -12.20
CA ALA A 93 -8.50 3.76 -11.35
C ALA A 93 -7.06 3.81 -11.91
N VAL A 94 -6.87 3.43 -13.18
CA VAL A 94 -5.65 3.59 -14.00
C VAL A 94 -4.45 2.72 -13.60
N TRP A 95 -3.98 2.76 -12.35
CA TRP A 95 -2.56 2.52 -12.07
C TRP A 95 -2.16 1.08 -11.82
N PHE A 96 -3.02 0.27 -11.20
CA PHE A 96 -2.61 -1.05 -10.68
C PHE A 96 -3.44 -2.18 -11.29
N PRO A 97 -2.79 -3.18 -11.94
CA PRO A 97 -3.48 -4.40 -12.38
C PRO A 97 -4.07 -5.15 -11.18
N TYR A 98 -5.29 -5.63 -11.31
CA TYR A 98 -6.00 -6.33 -10.23
C TYR A 98 -5.20 -7.50 -9.63
N HIS A 99 -4.56 -8.32 -10.47
CA HIS A 99 -3.75 -9.45 -10.00
C HIS A 99 -2.54 -8.99 -9.17
N VAL A 100 -1.82 -7.98 -9.63
CA VAL A 100 -0.65 -7.41 -8.93
C VAL A 100 -1.09 -6.79 -7.60
N TYR A 101 -2.21 -6.06 -7.61
CA TYR A 101 -2.78 -5.51 -6.39
C TYR A 101 -3.18 -6.63 -5.40
N ARG A 102 -3.85 -7.69 -5.87
CA ARG A 102 -4.21 -8.84 -5.05
C ARG A 102 -3.01 -9.50 -4.39
N GLU A 103 -1.98 -9.85 -5.15
CA GLU A 103 -0.78 -10.50 -4.58
C GLU A 103 -0.04 -9.58 -3.61
N SER A 104 0.02 -8.27 -3.91
CA SER A 104 0.59 -7.29 -2.99
C SER A 104 -0.21 -7.22 -1.69
N HIS A 105 -1.53 -7.09 -1.78
CA HIS A 105 -2.39 -6.95 -0.62
C HIS A 105 -2.47 -8.22 0.23
N LEU A 106 -2.47 -9.41 -0.37
CA LEU A 106 -2.44 -10.65 0.40
C LEU A 106 -1.13 -10.85 1.18
N ARG A 107 -0.01 -10.29 0.72
CA ARG A 107 1.23 -10.23 1.51
C ARG A 107 1.13 -9.24 2.66
N HIS A 108 0.40 -8.14 2.47
CA HIS A 108 0.15 -7.15 3.52
C HIS A 108 -0.67 -7.72 4.70
N HIS A 109 -1.51 -8.73 4.46
CA HIS A 109 -2.23 -9.48 5.51
C HIS A 109 -1.34 -10.39 6.39
N ASP A 110 -0.01 -10.38 6.21
CA ASP A 110 0.93 -10.98 7.17
C ASP A 110 1.15 -10.03 8.36
N ASP A 111 0.23 -10.10 9.34
CA ASP A 111 0.19 -9.21 10.52
C ASP A 111 1.53 -9.10 11.26
N ALA A 112 2.29 -10.19 11.31
CA ALA A 112 3.58 -10.22 12.00
C ALA A 112 4.58 -9.24 11.38
N ARG A 113 4.49 -9.01 10.07
CA ARG A 113 5.40 -8.17 9.28
C ARG A 113 4.83 -6.80 8.96
N LEU A 114 3.62 -6.46 9.40
CA LEU A 114 3.04 -5.14 9.21
C LEU A 114 4.00 -4.04 9.70
N THR A 115 4.10 -2.96 8.92
CA THR A 115 5.00 -1.81 9.11
C THR A 115 6.49 -2.07 8.85
N GLU A 116 6.92 -3.30 8.58
CA GLU A 116 8.30 -3.61 8.25
C GLU A 116 8.64 -3.23 6.80
N PRO A 117 9.61 -2.31 6.58
CA PRO A 117 10.01 -1.91 5.22
C PRO A 117 10.48 -3.12 4.39
N GLY A 118 9.98 -3.23 3.16
CA GLY A 118 10.33 -4.29 2.21
C GLY A 118 9.55 -5.60 2.40
N SER A 119 9.14 -5.94 3.63
CA SER A 119 8.25 -7.07 3.90
C SER A 119 6.78 -6.71 3.65
N ASP A 120 6.32 -5.62 4.25
CA ASP A 120 4.99 -5.09 4.09
C ASP A 120 4.96 -4.14 2.87
N PRO A 121 4.28 -4.51 1.77
CA PRO A 121 4.28 -3.71 0.55
C PRO A 121 3.46 -2.42 0.68
N GLU A 122 2.62 -2.28 1.71
CA GLU A 122 1.84 -1.07 1.98
C GLU A 122 2.48 -0.21 3.10
N SER A 123 3.62 -0.64 3.65
CA SER A 123 4.35 0.13 4.65
C SER A 123 4.79 1.48 4.10
N TYR A 124 4.47 2.53 4.85
CA TYR A 124 4.98 3.87 4.58
C TYR A 124 6.28 4.19 5.31
N PHE A 125 6.87 3.21 5.98
CA PHE A 125 8.18 3.33 6.59
C PHE A 125 9.28 2.91 5.63
N VAL A 126 10.47 3.47 5.84
CA VAL A 126 11.70 3.07 5.15
C VAL A 126 12.69 2.48 6.15
N SER A 127 13.58 1.63 5.68
CA SER A 127 14.67 1.10 6.50
C SER A 127 15.68 2.19 6.89
N ALA A 128 16.44 1.96 7.95
CA ALA A 128 17.52 2.85 8.36
C ALA A 128 18.57 3.02 7.24
N ALA A 129 18.86 1.94 6.49
CA ALA A 129 19.81 1.97 5.37
C ALA A 129 19.30 2.83 4.18
N GLU A 130 18.01 2.74 3.84
CA GLU A 130 17.40 3.61 2.83
C GLU A 130 17.42 5.08 3.26
N TRP A 131 17.10 5.36 4.52
CA TRP A 131 17.16 6.71 5.06
C TRP A 131 18.57 7.29 5.05
N GLN A 132 19.58 6.50 5.44
CA GLN A 132 20.99 6.92 5.42
C GLN A 132 21.46 7.22 3.98
N ARG A 133 21.05 6.41 3.00
CA ARG A 133 21.37 6.64 1.58
C ARG A 133 20.57 7.79 0.95
N ALA A 134 19.41 8.14 1.50
CA ALA A 134 18.58 9.23 1.00
C ALA A 134 19.25 10.60 1.22
N GLY A 135 19.33 11.39 0.15
CA GLY A 135 19.75 12.80 0.23
C GLY A 135 18.72 13.68 0.95
N ILE A 136 19.09 14.93 1.24
CA ILE A 136 18.26 15.88 2.02
C ILE A 136 16.87 16.06 1.40
N ALA A 137 16.79 16.22 0.08
CA ALA A 137 15.51 16.40 -0.63
C ALA A 137 14.59 15.19 -0.48
N MET A 138 15.12 13.97 -0.64
CA MET A 138 14.33 12.74 -0.48
C MET A 138 13.88 12.55 0.96
N ARG A 139 14.75 12.83 1.94
CA ARG A 139 14.38 12.80 3.37
C ARG A 139 13.24 13.78 3.67
N ALA A 140 13.31 15.01 3.16
CA ALA A 140 12.25 15.99 3.30
C ALA A 140 10.94 15.51 2.65
N LEU A 141 11.02 14.90 1.46
CA LEU A 141 9.86 14.34 0.77
C LEU A 141 9.21 13.17 1.53
N LEU A 142 10.02 12.28 2.11
CA LEU A 142 9.53 11.18 2.96
C LEU A 142 8.85 11.69 4.23
N VAL A 143 9.39 12.73 4.87
CA VAL A 143 8.74 13.39 6.02
C VAL A 143 7.43 14.05 5.58
N PHE A 144 7.43 14.78 4.46
CA PHE A 144 6.24 15.43 3.95
C PHE A 144 5.15 14.42 3.60
N ARG A 145 5.48 13.30 2.94
CA ARG A 145 4.56 12.19 2.64
C ARG A 145 3.86 11.62 3.87
N ASN A 146 4.51 11.69 5.04
CA ASN A 146 3.94 11.24 6.31
C ASN A 146 3.02 12.28 6.99
N THR A 147 2.79 13.43 6.37
CA THR A 147 1.63 14.30 6.67
C THR A 147 0.42 13.84 5.85
N LEU A 148 -0.80 14.18 6.25
CA LEU A 148 -1.99 13.87 5.45
C LEU A 148 -1.96 14.62 4.11
N THR A 149 -1.62 15.92 4.10
CA THR A 149 -1.51 16.67 2.85
C THR A 149 -0.48 16.05 1.91
N GLY A 150 0.71 15.70 2.40
CA GLY A 150 1.72 15.04 1.59
C GLY A 150 1.30 13.63 1.16
N ARG A 151 0.56 12.89 1.99
CA ARG A 151 -0.02 11.60 1.59
C ARG A 151 -0.92 11.75 0.37
N LEU A 152 -1.75 12.79 0.32
CA LEU A 152 -2.66 13.04 -0.82
C LEU A 152 -1.92 13.55 -2.05
N LEU A 153 -0.94 14.43 -1.85
CA LEU A 153 -0.25 15.10 -2.96
C LEU A 153 0.89 14.29 -3.57
N VAL A 154 1.70 13.61 -2.77
CA VAL A 154 2.87 12.86 -3.24
C VAL A 154 2.78 11.36 -3.00
N GLY A 155 1.92 10.90 -2.09
CA GLY A 155 1.72 9.48 -1.79
C GLY A 155 1.41 8.62 -3.02
N PRO A 156 0.48 9.02 -3.92
CA PRO A 156 0.21 8.26 -5.13
C PRO A 156 1.43 8.12 -6.04
N ALA A 157 2.22 9.18 -6.22
CA ALA A 157 3.46 9.11 -7.00
C ALA A 157 4.45 8.08 -6.41
N PHE A 158 4.58 8.01 -5.08
CA PHE A 158 5.39 6.96 -4.43
C PHE A 158 4.83 5.57 -4.69
N ALA A 159 3.51 5.37 -4.60
CA ALA A 159 2.88 4.07 -4.82
C ALA A 159 3.05 3.59 -6.27
N ILE A 160 2.87 4.49 -7.25
CA ILE A 160 3.08 4.22 -8.67
C ILE A 160 4.55 3.87 -8.92
N ALA A 161 5.48 4.68 -8.42
CA ALA A 161 6.91 4.44 -8.60
C ALA A 161 7.39 3.13 -7.96
N ALA A 162 6.94 2.84 -6.73
CA ALA A 162 7.30 1.61 -6.03
C ALA A 162 6.76 0.37 -6.75
N THR A 163 5.51 0.41 -7.21
CA THR A 163 4.89 -0.71 -7.96
C THR A 163 5.60 -0.92 -9.30
N GLY A 164 5.92 0.16 -10.01
CA GLY A 164 6.66 0.10 -11.26
C GLY A 164 8.07 -0.45 -11.08
N ALA A 165 8.80 0.00 -10.05
CA ALA A 165 10.13 -0.51 -9.72
C ALA A 165 10.09 -2.01 -9.39
N GLN A 166 9.15 -2.45 -8.54
CA GLN A 166 8.97 -3.87 -8.21
C GLN A 166 8.66 -4.73 -9.46
N ALA A 167 7.85 -4.22 -10.39
CA ALA A 167 7.56 -4.92 -11.64
C ALA A 167 8.81 -5.07 -12.52
N LEU A 168 9.65 -4.04 -12.61
CA LEU A 168 10.91 -4.08 -13.36
C LEU A 168 11.95 -5.00 -12.72
N ASP A 169 12.06 -4.99 -11.39
CA ASP A 169 12.98 -5.86 -10.66
C ASP A 169 12.62 -7.34 -10.85
N LYS A 170 11.32 -7.70 -10.77
CA LYS A 170 10.85 -9.06 -11.08
C LYS A 170 11.25 -9.51 -12.47
N ILE A 171 11.03 -8.66 -13.48
CA ILE A 171 11.41 -8.95 -14.86
C ILE A 171 12.93 -9.14 -14.98
N ARG A 172 13.71 -8.28 -14.34
CA ARG A 172 15.18 -8.36 -14.34
C ARG A 172 15.69 -9.65 -13.70
N ASP A 173 15.02 -10.11 -12.66
CA ASP A 173 15.34 -11.35 -11.94
C ASP A 173 14.80 -12.61 -12.66
N GLY A 174 14.15 -12.45 -13.81
CA GLY A 174 13.62 -13.54 -14.63
C GLY A 174 12.24 -14.05 -14.20
N ASP A 175 11.55 -13.33 -13.32
CA ASP A 175 10.18 -13.62 -12.91
C ASP A 175 9.16 -12.88 -13.80
N TRP A 176 8.61 -13.61 -14.77
CA TRP A 176 7.67 -13.08 -15.76
C TRP A 176 6.19 -13.34 -15.41
N ARG A 177 5.90 -13.84 -14.21
CA ARG A 177 4.54 -14.29 -13.84
C ARG A 177 3.48 -13.19 -13.92
N ASP A 178 3.85 -11.94 -13.60
CA ASP A 178 2.93 -10.80 -13.63
C ASP A 178 2.79 -10.16 -15.03
N LEU A 179 3.65 -10.52 -15.98
CA LEU A 179 3.69 -9.87 -17.30
C LEU A 179 2.34 -9.93 -18.05
N PRO A 180 1.63 -11.07 -18.11
CA PRO A 180 0.33 -11.13 -18.78
C PRO A 180 -0.70 -10.19 -18.16
N ALA A 181 -0.69 -10.04 -16.82
CA ALA A 181 -1.60 -9.14 -16.12
C ALA A 181 -1.30 -7.68 -16.45
N TRP A 182 -0.02 -7.30 -16.52
CA TRP A 182 0.41 -5.97 -16.95
C TRP A 182 0.02 -5.68 -18.40
N LEU A 183 0.28 -6.60 -19.33
CA LEU A 183 -0.06 -6.42 -20.74
C LEU A 183 -1.58 -6.28 -20.94
N ALA A 184 -2.38 -7.13 -20.28
CA ALA A 184 -3.83 -7.06 -20.35
C ALA A 184 -4.35 -5.74 -19.77
N HIS A 185 -3.83 -5.31 -18.61
CA HIS A 185 -4.19 -4.03 -17.99
C HIS A 185 -3.83 -2.83 -18.88
N LEU A 186 -2.63 -2.80 -19.44
CA LEU A 186 -2.20 -1.72 -20.33
C LEU A 186 -3.03 -1.68 -21.62
N ALA A 187 -3.34 -2.83 -22.21
CA ALA A 187 -4.21 -2.91 -23.38
C ALA A 187 -5.63 -2.39 -23.08
N ALA A 188 -6.22 -2.82 -21.95
CA ALA A 188 -7.52 -2.33 -21.50
C ALA A 188 -7.48 -0.82 -21.18
N LEU A 189 -6.39 -0.32 -20.59
CA LEU A 189 -6.21 1.08 -20.25
C LEU A 189 -6.13 1.94 -21.53
N VAL A 190 -5.39 1.50 -22.53
CA VAL A 190 -5.31 2.17 -23.84
C VAL A 190 -6.69 2.18 -24.49
N ALA A 191 -7.39 1.05 -24.54
CA ALA A 191 -8.73 0.96 -25.13
C ALA A 191 -9.72 1.91 -24.42
N LEU A 192 -9.73 1.91 -23.08
CA LEU A 192 -10.58 2.78 -22.28
C LEU A 192 -10.24 4.26 -22.50
N THR A 193 -8.95 4.61 -22.53
CA THR A 193 -8.48 5.99 -22.76
C THR A 193 -8.88 6.49 -24.15
N VAL A 194 -8.74 5.65 -25.17
CA VAL A 194 -9.18 5.97 -26.54
C VAL A 194 -10.68 6.18 -26.58
N TRP A 195 -11.47 5.29 -25.96
CA TRP A 195 -12.92 5.46 -25.88
C TRP A 195 -13.32 6.77 -25.19
N LEU A 196 -12.73 7.07 -24.03
CA LEU A 196 -12.97 8.31 -23.29
C LEU A 196 -12.66 9.56 -24.13
N GLN A 197 -11.55 9.53 -24.87
CA GLN A 197 -11.15 10.67 -25.68
C GLN A 197 -12.05 10.86 -26.90
N GLN A 198 -12.41 9.78 -27.60
CA GLN A 198 -13.15 9.86 -28.86
C GLN A 198 -14.67 9.99 -28.66
N MET A 199 -15.22 9.29 -27.65
CA MET A 199 -16.68 9.19 -27.45
C MET A 199 -17.17 10.13 -26.34
N CYS A 200 -16.35 10.41 -25.33
CA CYS A 200 -16.73 11.22 -24.18
C CYS A 200 -16.11 12.62 -24.19
N GLY A 201 -15.16 12.90 -25.07
CA GLY A 201 -14.43 14.18 -25.11
C GLY A 201 -13.55 14.41 -23.87
N ILE A 202 -13.17 13.35 -23.15
CA ILE A 202 -12.30 13.43 -21.98
C ILE A 202 -10.85 13.22 -22.44
N PRO A 203 -9.98 14.24 -22.40
CA PRO A 203 -8.59 14.08 -22.80
C PRO A 203 -7.87 13.04 -21.95
N ALA A 204 -6.95 12.28 -22.56
CA ALA A 204 -6.21 11.23 -21.86
C ALA A 204 -5.54 11.70 -20.55
N TRP A 205 -4.98 12.91 -20.52
CA TRP A 205 -4.34 13.45 -19.31
C TRP A 205 -5.35 13.74 -18.19
N VAL A 206 -6.58 14.16 -18.51
CA VAL A 206 -7.64 14.38 -17.52
C VAL A 206 -8.04 13.06 -16.89
N PHE A 207 -8.10 11.98 -17.67
CA PHE A 207 -8.37 10.66 -17.15
C PHE A 207 -7.19 10.11 -16.32
N ILE A 208 -5.97 10.11 -16.85
CA ILE A 208 -4.81 9.49 -16.19
C ILE A 208 -4.41 10.28 -14.94
N VAL A 209 -4.26 11.61 -15.06
CA VAL A 209 -3.82 12.47 -13.96
C VAL A 209 -5.02 12.90 -13.12
N GLY A 210 -6.04 13.50 -13.72
CA GLY A 210 -7.19 14.01 -12.96
C GLY A 210 -7.95 12.91 -12.22
N ALA A 211 -8.49 11.94 -12.95
CA ALA A 211 -9.26 10.85 -12.35
C ALA A 211 -8.35 9.80 -11.69
N GLY A 212 -7.34 9.26 -12.40
CA GLY A 212 -6.49 8.18 -11.91
C GLY A 212 -5.67 8.57 -10.68
N TYR A 213 -4.90 9.66 -10.76
CA TYR A 213 -4.14 10.13 -9.58
C TYR A 213 -5.09 10.58 -8.46
N GLY A 214 -6.20 11.25 -8.81
CA GLY A 214 -7.22 11.66 -7.85
C GLY A 214 -7.85 10.49 -7.09
N SER A 215 -8.10 9.36 -7.75
CA SER A 215 -8.59 8.13 -7.12
C SER A 215 -7.59 7.58 -6.11
N LEU A 216 -6.31 7.49 -6.47
CA LEU A 216 -5.27 7.07 -5.55
C LEU A 216 -5.12 8.03 -4.36
N ALA A 217 -5.16 9.33 -4.60
CA ALA A 217 -5.09 10.34 -3.54
C ALA A 217 -6.26 10.16 -2.56
N LEU A 218 -7.49 10.04 -3.06
CA LEU A 218 -8.67 9.85 -2.23
C LEU A 218 -8.65 8.51 -1.49
N ALA A 219 -8.25 7.41 -2.15
CA ALA A 219 -8.06 6.11 -1.51
C ALA A 219 -6.96 6.15 -0.44
N SER A 220 -5.95 7.00 -0.60
CA SER A 220 -4.89 7.19 0.40
C SER A 220 -5.35 7.86 1.69
N VAL A 221 -6.56 8.45 1.72
CA VAL A 221 -7.18 8.90 2.98
C VAL A 221 -7.40 7.69 3.89
N ARG A 222 -7.94 6.58 3.35
CA ARG A 222 -8.17 5.34 4.10
C ARG A 222 -6.88 4.77 4.65
N SER A 223 -5.86 4.65 3.80
CA SER A 223 -4.57 4.07 4.18
C SER A 223 -3.66 4.99 4.98
N PHE A 224 -4.08 6.24 5.21
CA PHE A 224 -3.30 7.16 6.01
C PHE A 224 -3.30 6.72 7.48
N HIS A 225 -2.12 6.29 7.96
CA HIS A 225 -1.94 5.84 9.33
C HIS A 225 -2.91 4.73 9.76
N GLU A 226 -3.24 3.83 8.83
CA GLU A 226 -3.99 2.63 9.16
C GLU A 226 -3.15 1.61 9.94
N HIS A 227 -1.83 1.72 9.83
CA HIS A 227 -0.88 1.04 10.70
C HIS A 227 0.04 1.99 11.47
N ARG A 228 0.48 1.55 12.65
CA ARG A 228 1.51 2.17 13.49
C ARG A 228 2.54 1.13 13.91
N ILE A 229 3.74 1.58 14.27
CA ILE A 229 4.73 0.71 14.89
C ILE A 229 4.26 0.39 16.31
N ALA A 230 4.14 -0.91 16.61
CA ALA A 230 3.83 -1.43 17.94
C ALA A 230 4.45 -2.83 18.09
N GLN A 231 4.77 -3.24 19.33
CA GLN A 231 5.33 -4.58 19.57
C GLN A 231 4.33 -5.67 19.20
N GLU A 232 3.14 -5.62 19.79
CA GLU A 232 2.04 -6.54 19.49
C GLU A 232 1.47 -6.28 18.08
N PRO A 233 1.39 -7.30 17.20
CA PRO A 233 0.84 -7.14 15.85
C PRO A 233 -0.55 -6.53 15.82
N ALA A 234 -1.45 -6.96 16.71
CA ALA A 234 -2.81 -6.45 16.79
C ALA A 234 -2.86 -4.94 17.17
N HIS A 235 -1.85 -4.43 17.88
CA HIS A 235 -1.75 -3.01 18.22
C HIS A 235 -1.30 -2.15 17.04
N ARG A 236 -0.83 -2.76 15.95
CA ARG A 236 -0.35 -2.04 14.77
C ARG A 236 -1.50 -1.54 13.93
N THR A 237 -2.68 -2.16 13.96
CA THR A 237 -3.76 -1.87 13.02
C THR A 237 -4.89 -1.06 13.65
N VAL A 238 -5.34 -0.03 12.94
CA VAL A 238 -6.30 0.94 13.47
C VAL A 238 -7.74 0.44 13.47
N ILE A 239 -8.53 1.01 14.37
CA ILE A 239 -9.99 1.05 14.27
C ILE A 239 -10.40 2.51 14.08
N ASN A 240 -11.04 2.82 12.94
CA ASN A 240 -11.52 4.16 12.64
C ASN A 240 -13.06 4.19 12.61
N GLU A 241 -13.66 4.83 13.61
CA GLU A 241 -15.11 5.07 13.71
C GLU A 241 -15.54 6.22 12.79
N ALA A 242 -15.41 6.00 11.50
CA ALA A 242 -15.66 7.00 10.48
C ALA A 242 -17.15 7.29 10.25
N GLY A 243 -17.43 8.50 9.75
CA GLY A 243 -18.77 8.90 9.31
C GLY A 243 -19.31 8.04 8.16
N TRP A 244 -20.62 8.07 7.96
CA TRP A 244 -21.31 7.18 7.02
C TRP A 244 -20.81 7.30 5.56
N LEU A 245 -20.45 8.51 5.12
CA LEU A 245 -19.89 8.75 3.77
C LEU A 245 -18.58 7.98 3.56
N TRP A 246 -17.65 8.09 4.49
CA TRP A 246 -16.37 7.36 4.44
C TRP A 246 -16.54 5.86 4.58
N ARG A 247 -17.53 5.44 5.37
CA ARG A 247 -17.92 4.03 5.50
C ARG A 247 -18.49 3.46 4.21
N LEU A 248 -19.20 4.26 3.41
CA LEU A 248 -19.66 3.82 2.10
C LEU A 248 -18.52 3.85 1.07
N LEU A 249 -17.73 4.92 1.04
CA LEU A 249 -16.63 5.08 0.08
C LEU A 249 -15.56 3.99 0.24
N PHE A 250 -15.20 3.66 1.48
CA PHE A 250 -14.20 2.65 1.80
C PHE A 250 -14.79 1.32 2.24
N LEU A 251 -16.08 1.09 1.99
CA LEU A 251 -16.76 -0.18 2.24
C LEU A 251 -16.48 -0.73 3.65
N ASN A 252 -16.69 0.11 4.67
CA ASN A 252 -16.41 -0.17 6.09
C ASN A 252 -14.99 -0.66 6.42
N ASN A 253 -14.03 -0.62 5.48
CA ASN A 253 -12.64 -1.02 5.72
C ASN A 253 -11.90 -0.11 6.72
N ASN A 254 -12.55 0.99 7.13
CA ASN A 254 -12.16 1.83 8.26
C ASN A 254 -12.04 1.03 9.58
N TYR A 255 -12.78 -0.07 9.71
CA TYR A 255 -12.62 -1.04 10.80
C TYR A 255 -11.46 -1.99 10.49
N HIS A 256 -10.29 -1.44 10.18
CA HIS A 256 -9.19 -2.14 9.53
C HIS A 256 -8.71 -3.34 10.35
N LEU A 257 -8.62 -3.22 11.68
CA LEU A 257 -8.26 -4.37 12.54
C LEU A 257 -9.26 -5.52 12.42
N VAL A 258 -10.56 -5.22 12.38
CA VAL A 258 -11.61 -6.24 12.19
C VAL A 258 -11.45 -6.92 10.82
N HIS A 259 -11.04 -6.17 9.80
CA HIS A 259 -10.77 -6.71 8.49
C HIS A 259 -9.53 -7.63 8.48
N HIS A 260 -8.43 -7.26 9.14
CA HIS A 260 -7.24 -8.12 9.26
C HIS A 260 -7.54 -9.42 10.04
N ASP A 261 -8.29 -9.30 11.13
CA ASP A 261 -8.71 -10.45 11.93
C ASP A 261 -9.67 -11.34 11.12
N LEU A 262 -10.58 -10.77 10.33
CA LEU A 262 -11.66 -11.49 9.65
C LEU A 262 -11.82 -11.06 8.18
N PRO A 263 -10.84 -11.34 7.30
CA PRO A 263 -10.81 -10.84 5.92
C PRO A 263 -11.96 -11.36 5.05
N GLN A 264 -12.57 -12.49 5.42
CA GLN A 264 -13.70 -13.11 4.74
C GLN A 264 -15.08 -12.52 5.12
N VAL A 265 -15.12 -11.54 6.03
CA VAL A 265 -16.35 -10.84 6.40
C VAL A 265 -16.62 -9.76 5.34
N PRO A 266 -17.76 -9.81 4.63
CA PRO A 266 -18.05 -8.86 3.59
C PRO A 266 -18.24 -7.47 4.18
N TRP A 267 -17.92 -6.46 3.39
CA TRP A 267 -17.90 -5.07 3.80
C TRP A 267 -19.16 -4.59 4.53
N PHE A 268 -20.34 -5.06 4.12
CA PHE A 268 -21.62 -4.64 4.70
C PHE A 268 -21.86 -5.20 6.11
N ALA A 269 -21.12 -6.23 6.52
CA ALA A 269 -21.23 -6.85 7.84
C ALA A 269 -20.16 -6.38 8.83
N LEU A 270 -19.02 -5.86 8.36
CA LEU A 270 -17.88 -5.43 9.20
C LEU A 270 -18.28 -4.54 10.37
N ARG A 271 -19.14 -3.54 10.12
CA ARG A 271 -19.60 -2.66 11.21
C ARG A 271 -20.36 -3.43 12.28
N THR A 272 -21.25 -4.34 11.90
CA THR A 272 -22.05 -5.09 12.87
C THR A 272 -21.15 -5.94 13.75
N VAL A 273 -20.18 -6.64 13.14
CA VAL A 273 -19.17 -7.43 13.86
C VAL A 273 -18.38 -6.55 14.83
N TYR A 274 -17.91 -5.38 14.38
CA TYR A 274 -17.23 -4.42 15.24
C TYR A 274 -18.11 -3.96 16.41
N GLN A 275 -19.36 -3.57 16.16
CA GLN A 275 -20.22 -3.00 17.19
C GLN A 275 -20.59 -4.03 18.27
N THR A 276 -20.82 -5.29 17.90
CA THR A 276 -21.12 -6.37 18.84
C THR A 276 -19.94 -6.64 19.79
N SER A 277 -18.70 -6.58 19.29
CA SER A 277 -17.48 -6.84 20.06
C SER A 277 -16.62 -5.59 20.27
N ARG A 278 -17.24 -4.39 20.31
CA ARG A 278 -16.52 -3.10 20.23
C ARG A 278 -15.42 -2.96 21.26
N GLN A 279 -15.74 -3.28 22.52
CA GLN A 279 -14.81 -3.10 23.63
C GLN A 279 -13.60 -4.03 23.52
N GLN A 280 -13.84 -5.30 23.17
CA GLN A 280 -12.79 -6.29 22.96
C GLN A 280 -11.84 -5.89 21.81
N TYR A 281 -12.38 -5.35 20.71
CA TYR A 281 -11.56 -4.85 19.60
C TYR A 281 -10.72 -3.62 19.99
N ILE A 282 -11.25 -2.71 20.81
CA ILE A 282 -10.49 -1.55 21.32
C ILE A 282 -9.32 -2.04 22.19
N GLU A 283 -9.56 -2.99 23.08
CA GLU A 283 -8.52 -3.60 23.91
C GLU A 283 -7.47 -4.32 23.05
N ARG A 284 -7.91 -5.14 22.09
CA ARG A 284 -7.05 -5.86 21.15
C ARG A 284 -6.21 -4.93 20.27
N SER A 285 -6.72 -3.76 19.91
CA SER A 285 -5.96 -2.75 19.15
C SER A 285 -4.92 -1.98 19.99
N GLY A 286 -4.84 -2.24 21.30
CA GLY A 286 -4.04 -1.42 22.21
C GLY A 286 -4.50 0.04 22.21
N ALA A 287 -5.82 0.24 22.21
CA ALA A 287 -6.49 1.53 22.09
C ALA A 287 -6.09 2.35 20.85
N PHE A 288 -5.74 1.70 19.72
CA PHE A 288 -5.53 2.37 18.45
C PHE A 288 -6.87 2.72 17.78
N LEU A 289 -7.63 3.59 18.43
CA LEU A 289 -8.96 4.03 18.03
C LEU A 289 -8.92 5.48 17.54
N VAL A 290 -9.60 5.75 16.43
CA VAL A 290 -9.74 7.08 15.84
C VAL A 290 -11.22 7.41 15.62
N LYS A 291 -11.64 8.63 15.97
CA LYS A 291 -13.03 9.08 15.84
C LYS A 291 -13.27 9.77 14.49
N GLY A 292 -12.98 9.05 13.41
CA GLY A 292 -13.15 9.53 12.05
C GLY A 292 -11.95 10.29 11.49
N TYR A 293 -11.92 10.40 10.16
CA TYR A 293 -10.85 11.03 9.39
C TYR A 293 -10.61 12.52 9.72
N SER A 294 -11.61 13.22 10.25
CA SER A 294 -11.45 14.62 10.69
C SER A 294 -10.45 14.76 11.83
N GLU A 295 -10.29 13.73 12.66
CA GLU A 295 -9.25 13.70 13.69
C GLU A 295 -7.84 13.67 13.08
N TRP A 296 -7.64 12.89 12.02
CA TRP A 296 -6.37 12.88 11.28
C TRP A 296 -6.12 14.17 10.53
N VAL A 297 -7.14 14.76 9.90
CA VAL A 297 -7.02 16.09 9.27
C VAL A 297 -6.55 17.12 10.29
N ARG A 298 -7.18 17.16 11.47
CA ARG A 298 -6.83 18.13 12.52
C ARG A 298 -5.43 17.91 13.09
N ARG A 299 -5.04 16.65 13.34
CA ARG A 299 -3.75 16.33 13.98
C ARG A 299 -2.57 16.33 13.00
N TYR A 300 -2.80 15.81 11.79
CA TYR A 300 -1.74 15.45 10.85
C TYR A 300 -1.92 16.08 9.47
N GLY A 301 -2.81 17.08 9.31
CA GLY A 301 -2.97 17.84 8.07
C GLY A 301 -1.62 18.30 7.50
N PHE A 302 -0.77 18.85 8.36
CA PHE A 302 0.60 19.30 8.03
C PHE A 302 1.67 18.79 9.00
N ALA A 303 1.29 18.08 10.06
CA ALA A 303 2.23 17.45 10.98
C ALA A 303 2.47 16.00 10.56
N SER A 304 3.73 15.55 10.64
CA SER A 304 4.07 14.17 10.32
C SER A 304 3.48 13.22 11.37
N VAL A 305 2.80 12.17 10.92
CA VAL A 305 2.19 11.18 11.82
C VAL A 305 3.22 10.30 12.52
N ALA A 306 4.34 10.04 11.85
CA ALA A 306 5.46 9.28 12.39
C ALA A 306 6.75 9.67 11.66
N HIS A 307 7.89 9.42 12.30
CA HIS A 307 9.18 9.52 11.62
C HIS A 307 9.24 8.46 10.49
N PRO A 308 9.80 8.76 9.30
CA PRO A 308 9.78 7.82 8.17
C PRO A 308 10.56 6.52 8.39
N VAL A 309 11.53 6.51 9.31
CA VAL A 309 12.31 5.30 9.61
C VAL A 309 11.53 4.39 10.54
N ALA A 310 11.40 3.12 10.17
CA ALA A 310 10.94 2.09 11.09
C ALA A 310 12.00 1.91 12.19
N ILE A 311 11.77 2.47 13.37
CA ILE A 311 12.64 2.24 14.53
C ILE A 311 12.19 0.90 15.12
N GLY A 312 12.92 -0.16 14.77
CA GLY A 312 12.81 -1.43 15.48
C GLY A 312 13.22 -1.25 16.93
N THR A 313 12.51 -1.92 17.83
CA THR A 313 12.94 -2.18 19.21
C THR A 313 14.23 -3.01 19.19
N SER A 314 15.36 -2.36 18.92
CA SER A 314 16.69 -2.94 19.02
C SER A 314 17.45 -2.32 20.19
N ASP A 315 16.87 -2.40 21.40
CA ASP A 315 17.60 -2.04 22.63
C ASP A 315 17.36 -2.99 23.82
N SER A 316 16.78 -4.18 23.58
CA SER A 316 16.70 -5.26 24.59
C SER A 316 17.58 -6.46 24.23
N GLY A 317 18.79 -6.18 23.74
CA GLY A 317 19.77 -7.19 23.32
C GLY A 317 21.21 -6.92 23.77
N ARG A 318 21.45 -6.07 24.78
CA ARG A 318 22.71 -6.14 25.54
C ARG A 318 22.63 -7.31 26.51
N ARG A 319 22.78 -8.53 26.01
CA ARG A 319 23.30 -9.66 26.78
C ARG A 319 24.61 -10.10 26.14
N ASN A 320 25.62 -10.21 26.98
CA ASN A 320 27.03 -10.48 26.69
C ASN A 320 27.24 -11.57 25.62
N PRO A 321 28.28 -11.46 24.78
CA PRO A 321 28.70 -12.58 23.94
C PRO A 321 29.31 -13.67 24.84
N PRO A 322 29.00 -14.97 24.63
CA PRO A 322 29.86 -16.02 25.13
C PRO A 322 31.14 -16.03 24.29
N ALA A 323 32.27 -16.18 24.96
CA ALA A 323 33.58 -16.29 24.37
C ALA A 323 33.73 -17.57 23.52
N SER A 324 34.50 -17.46 22.43
CA SER A 324 35.09 -18.54 21.59
C SER A 324 34.11 -19.47 20.85
N ALA A 325 34.27 -19.89 19.60
CA ALA A 325 35.40 -19.99 18.67
C ALA A 325 34.87 -19.67 17.26
N GLY A 326 35.57 -18.91 16.41
CA GLY A 326 36.67 -19.45 15.61
C GLY A 326 36.17 -20.07 14.30
N PHE A 327 35.81 -19.25 13.30
CA PHE A 327 36.00 -19.66 11.89
C PHE A 327 36.08 -18.45 10.94
N ALA A 328 37.13 -18.47 10.14
CA ALA A 328 37.52 -17.46 9.16
C ALA A 328 36.69 -17.59 7.87
N GLY A 329 36.52 -16.48 7.13
CA GLY A 329 36.22 -16.61 5.70
C GLY A 329 35.52 -15.46 4.99
N LYS A 330 36.24 -14.36 4.76
CA LYS A 330 36.22 -13.54 3.53
C LYS A 330 34.92 -12.82 3.11
N LEU A 331 34.94 -11.52 3.37
CA LEU A 331 34.34 -10.48 2.52
C LEU A 331 34.73 -10.65 1.04
N ARG A 332 33.79 -10.40 0.13
CA ARG A 332 34.07 -9.68 -1.12
C ARG A 332 32.84 -8.91 -1.61
N VAL A 333 32.86 -7.61 -1.35
CA VAL A 333 32.10 -6.59 -2.06
C VAL A 333 32.86 -6.29 -3.37
N LYS A 334 32.17 -6.25 -4.51
CA LYS A 334 32.67 -5.63 -5.74
C LYS A 334 31.66 -4.58 -6.20
N PHE A 335 31.99 -3.32 -5.94
CA PHE A 335 31.56 -2.19 -6.76
C PHE A 335 32.60 -2.03 -7.88
N MET A 336 32.15 -1.83 -9.11
CA MET A 336 33.02 -1.39 -10.20
C MET A 336 32.32 -0.23 -10.91
N VAL A 337 32.80 0.98 -10.60
CA VAL A 337 32.49 2.22 -11.31
C VAL A 337 33.47 2.33 -12.47
N VAL A 338 32.92 2.54 -13.66
CA VAL A 338 33.64 2.83 -14.90
C VAL A 338 33.98 4.32 -14.89
N VAL A 339 35.28 4.67 -14.97
CA VAL A 339 35.73 5.98 -15.47
C VAL A 339 36.85 5.74 -16.47
N ARG A 340 36.75 6.51 -17.56
CA ARG A 340 37.42 6.40 -18.86
C ARG A 340 38.78 7.10 -18.86
N GLN A 341 39.69 6.51 -19.63
CA GLN A 341 40.93 6.98 -20.26
C GLN A 341 41.41 8.43 -20.04
N GLY A 342 42.72 8.52 -19.83
CA GLY A 342 43.56 9.68 -20.14
C GLY A 342 45.04 9.34 -19.91
N GLU A 343 45.69 8.75 -20.91
CA GLU A 343 47.15 8.60 -20.98
C GLU A 343 47.80 9.97 -21.18
N LEU A 344 48.96 10.22 -20.55
CA LEU A 344 50.09 10.98 -21.12
C LEU A 344 51.37 10.76 -20.28
N HIS A 345 52.48 10.78 -21.02
CA HIS A 345 53.86 10.32 -20.78
C HIS A 345 54.67 10.74 -19.53
N GLU A 346 55.62 9.84 -19.22
CA GLU A 346 57.04 9.99 -18.83
C GLU A 346 57.50 11.12 -17.89
N ALA A 347 58.21 10.75 -16.80
CA ALA A 347 59.68 10.76 -16.77
C ALA A 347 60.26 10.46 -15.36
N HIS A 348 61.31 9.63 -15.37
CA HIS A 348 62.47 9.53 -14.47
C HIS A 348 62.38 9.24 -12.96
N LEU A 349 62.92 8.04 -12.64
CA LEU A 349 63.68 7.57 -11.47
C LEU A 349 64.80 8.55 -11.00
N PRO A 350 65.46 8.39 -9.82
CA PRO A 350 65.66 7.13 -9.08
C PRO A 350 65.58 7.15 -7.53
N ALA A 351 65.54 5.93 -6.98
CA ALA A 351 65.81 5.52 -5.60
C ALA A 351 67.31 5.72 -5.23
N PRO A 352 67.90 5.17 -4.13
CA PRO A 352 67.36 4.41 -2.98
C PRO A 352 68.00 4.78 -1.61
N ALA A 353 67.55 4.13 -0.52
CA ALA A 353 68.34 3.61 0.63
C ALA A 353 67.38 3.35 1.82
N GLU A 354 66.97 2.12 2.11
CA GLU A 354 67.64 1.18 3.04
C GLU A 354 67.96 1.73 4.43
N ARG A 355 67.17 1.31 5.44
CA ARG A 355 67.55 0.53 6.64
C ARG A 355 66.33 0.48 7.59
N GLN A 356 65.80 -0.68 7.98
CA GLN A 356 66.28 -1.52 9.11
C GLN A 356 66.44 -0.65 10.38
N THR A 357 65.86 -0.92 11.55
CA THR A 357 65.26 -2.11 12.17
C THR A 357 64.79 -1.66 13.57
N ALA A 358 63.99 -2.50 14.23
CA ALA A 358 63.88 -2.60 15.70
C ALA A 358 63.16 -1.42 16.39
N GLU A 359 62.41 -1.54 17.48
CA GLU A 359 62.17 -2.59 18.47
C GLU A 359 60.95 -2.07 19.28
N GLN A 360 59.94 -2.91 19.54
CA GLN A 360 59.65 -3.51 20.85
C GLN A 360 59.14 -2.58 21.96
N ALA A 361 58.28 -3.20 22.77
CA ALA A 361 57.78 -2.82 24.09
C ALA A 361 56.66 -1.77 24.09
N LEU A 362 55.52 -1.98 24.73
CA LEU A 362 55.13 -2.96 25.75
C LEU A 362 53.59 -3.01 25.78
#